data_AF-A0A5M9ZVK1-F1
#
_entry.id   AF-A0A5M9ZVK1-F1
#
_cell.length_a   1.000
_cell.length_b   1.000
_cell.length_c   1.000
_cell.angle_alpha   90.00
_cell.angle_beta   90.00
_cell.angle_gamma   90.00
#
_symmetry.space_group_name_H-M   'P 1'
#
loop_
_entity.id
_entity.type
_entity.pdbx_description
1 polymer ?
#
loop_
_entity_poly.entity_id
_entity_poly.type
_entity_poly.pdbx_seq_one_letter_code
_entity_poly.pdbx_strand_id
1 'polypeptide(L)'
;MPNEQTAEVEKPEPQQTATVEGTKVEPDPASKPEPEQEDSTAGDELAKWKKFSRDNEKQSKANYKLYEQSQKELAEANRRVSVLELQRRHPQLTDDVMSLCSETDPDKITEWGEKYAQLNPINAAATPDTPPADDGPSAPTFGDRRDDGGKYRGATRTEEDGRKRAREIIARKRGK
;
A
#
# COMPACT_ATOMS: atom_id res chain seq x y z
N MET A 1 -14.35 -30.45 -49.53
CA MET A 1 -15.35 -30.66 -48.47
C MET A 1 -15.12 -29.62 -47.38
N PRO A 2 -15.76 -28.44 -47.44
CA PRO A 2 -15.83 -27.51 -46.32
C PRO A 2 -16.96 -27.96 -45.37
N ASN A 3 -16.75 -27.86 -44.05
CA ASN A 3 -17.78 -28.13 -43.05
C ASN A 3 -18.29 -26.80 -42.48
N GLU A 4 -19.55 -26.50 -42.77
CA GLU A 4 -20.37 -25.47 -42.13
C GLU A 4 -20.95 -26.01 -40.82
N GLN A 5 -21.13 -25.15 -39.80
CA GLN A 5 -22.27 -25.08 -38.86
C GLN A 5 -21.91 -24.08 -37.73
N THR A 6 -22.38 -22.83 -37.80
CA THR A 6 -23.60 -22.23 -37.18
C THR A 6 -23.61 -22.09 -35.64
N ALA A 7 -23.97 -20.87 -35.25
CA ALA A 7 -23.99 -20.26 -33.92
C ALA A 7 -25.10 -20.75 -32.98
N GLU A 8 -24.92 -20.58 -31.67
CA GLU A 8 -26.03 -20.14 -30.80
C GLU A 8 -25.52 -19.40 -29.55
N VAL A 9 -26.21 -18.31 -29.22
CA VAL A 9 -26.00 -17.40 -28.09
C VAL A 9 -26.87 -17.89 -26.93
N GLU A 10 -26.28 -18.22 -25.78
CA GLU A 10 -27.05 -18.59 -24.60
C GLU A 10 -26.91 -17.56 -23.46
N LYS A 11 -28.05 -16.95 -23.16
CA LYS A 11 -28.39 -16.00 -22.10
C LYS A 11 -28.53 -16.74 -20.76
N PRO A 12 -27.99 -16.27 -19.63
CA PRO A 12 -28.41 -16.78 -18.33
C PRO A 12 -29.46 -15.86 -17.68
N GLU A 13 -30.59 -16.43 -17.29
CA GLU A 13 -31.57 -15.87 -16.35
C GLU A 13 -32.15 -17.05 -15.50
N PRO A 14 -32.85 -16.82 -14.38
CA PRO A 14 -32.33 -16.99 -13.01
C PRO A 14 -33.15 -17.99 -12.16
N GLN A 15 -32.57 -18.66 -11.14
CA GLN A 15 -33.33 -19.38 -10.08
C GLN A 15 -32.52 -19.37 -8.76
N GLN A 16 -32.94 -18.65 -7.71
CA GLN A 16 -33.93 -18.95 -6.66
C GLN A 16 -33.57 -20.07 -5.65
N THR A 17 -33.30 -19.62 -4.43
CA THR A 17 -33.70 -20.14 -3.09
C THR A 17 -33.50 -21.62 -2.72
N ALA A 18 -32.75 -21.85 -1.63
CA ALA A 18 -33.02 -22.94 -0.70
C ALA A 18 -32.73 -22.49 0.75
N THR A 19 -33.79 -22.41 1.55
CA THR A 19 -33.77 -22.31 3.02
C THR A 19 -34.26 -23.64 3.59
N VAL A 20 -33.55 -24.22 4.56
CA VAL A 20 -34.08 -25.10 5.63
C VAL A 20 -33.06 -25.09 6.77
N GLU A 21 -33.37 -24.44 7.90
CA GLU A 21 -33.77 -25.02 9.21
C GLU A 21 -32.72 -25.95 9.84
N GLY A 22 -32.30 -25.83 11.10
CA GLY A 22 -32.67 -24.96 12.20
C GLY A 22 -31.94 -25.40 13.49
N THR A 23 -31.88 -24.55 14.51
CA THR A 23 -31.84 -24.98 15.92
C THR A 23 -32.42 -23.85 16.78
N LYS A 24 -33.51 -24.21 17.44
CA LYS A 24 -34.34 -23.43 18.35
C LYS A 24 -33.59 -23.12 19.66
N VAL A 25 -33.53 -21.85 20.05
CA VAL A 25 -33.38 -21.43 21.45
C VAL A 25 -34.36 -20.28 21.68
N GLU A 26 -35.39 -20.53 22.49
CA GLU A 26 -36.31 -19.50 23.02
C GLU A 26 -35.56 -18.58 24.01
N PRO A 27 -35.90 -17.28 24.02
CA PRO A 27 -36.06 -16.62 25.31
C PRO A 27 -37.37 -15.80 25.42
N ASP A 28 -37.83 -15.72 26.67
CA ASP A 28 -38.98 -14.99 27.22
C ASP A 28 -39.19 -13.54 26.69
N PRO A 29 -40.45 -13.07 26.59
CA PRO A 29 -40.81 -11.77 26.02
C PRO A 29 -40.80 -10.66 27.08
N ALA A 30 -39.64 -10.11 27.45
CA ALA A 30 -39.61 -8.94 28.36
C ALA A 30 -38.34 -8.09 28.25
N SER A 31 -38.10 -7.48 27.09
CA SER A 31 -37.49 -6.14 26.95
C SER A 31 -37.21 -5.90 25.47
N LYS A 32 -38.18 -5.34 24.78
CA LYS A 32 -37.94 -4.65 23.52
C LYS A 32 -37.29 -3.32 23.89
N PRO A 33 -36.04 -3.01 23.54
CA PRO A 33 -35.67 -1.60 23.44
C PRO A 33 -36.62 -1.03 22.39
N GLU A 34 -37.44 -0.05 22.80
CA GLU A 34 -38.18 0.78 21.86
C GLU A 34 -37.19 1.22 20.77
N PRO A 35 -37.40 0.86 19.49
CA PRO A 35 -36.76 1.64 18.45
C PRO A 35 -37.34 3.04 18.63
N GLU A 36 -36.51 4.01 19.01
CA GLU A 36 -36.80 5.41 18.78
C GLU A 36 -37.04 5.53 17.29
N GLN A 37 -38.31 5.42 16.90
CA GLN A 37 -38.77 5.65 15.56
C GLN A 37 -38.67 7.17 15.41
N GLU A 38 -37.51 7.64 14.97
CA GLU A 38 -37.41 8.94 14.33
C GLU A 38 -38.34 8.87 13.12
N ASP A 39 -39.57 9.36 13.27
CA ASP A 39 -40.51 9.61 12.18
C ASP A 39 -39.92 10.72 11.31
N SER A 40 -38.83 10.41 10.61
CA SER A 40 -38.29 11.23 9.54
C SER A 40 -39.37 11.26 8.47
N THR A 41 -39.93 12.44 8.23
CA THR A 41 -40.91 12.59 7.16
C THR A 41 -40.24 12.20 5.84
N ALA A 42 -41.00 11.72 4.85
CA ALA A 42 -40.45 11.39 3.53
C ALA A 42 -39.64 12.55 2.90
N GLY A 43 -39.91 13.80 3.31
CA GLY A 43 -39.13 14.98 2.95
C GLY A 43 -37.73 15.03 3.60
N ASP A 44 -37.60 14.62 4.86
CA ASP A 44 -36.32 14.59 5.60
C ASP A 44 -35.41 13.47 5.08
N GLU A 45 -35.98 12.31 4.75
CA GLU A 45 -35.24 11.23 4.11
C GLU A 45 -34.74 11.64 2.71
N LEU A 46 -35.59 12.28 1.90
CA LEU A 46 -35.18 12.80 0.59
C LEU A 46 -34.05 13.82 0.70
N ALA A 47 -34.10 14.71 1.69
CA ALA A 47 -33.05 15.69 1.95
C ALA A 47 -31.73 14.99 2.35
N LYS A 48 -31.81 13.95 3.20
CA LYS A 48 -30.66 13.13 3.62
C LYS A 48 -30.01 12.41 2.44
N TRP A 49 -30.79 11.79 1.56
CA TRP A 49 -30.29 11.14 0.34
C TRP A 49 -29.64 12.11 -0.64
N LYS A 50 -30.24 13.29 -0.84
CA LYS A 50 -29.63 14.35 -1.67
C LYS A 50 -28.29 14.81 -1.12
N LYS A 51 -28.20 14.98 0.20
CA LYS A 51 -26.93 15.32 0.87
C LYS A 51 -25.88 14.22 0.67
N PHE A 52 -26.24 12.96 0.92
CA PHE A 52 -25.34 11.83 0.71
C PHE A 52 -24.88 11.71 -0.75
N SER A 53 -25.77 11.94 -1.72
CA SER A 53 -25.41 11.94 -3.14
C SER A 53 -24.35 13.00 -3.44
N ARG A 54 -24.54 14.23 -2.94
CA ARG A 54 -23.57 15.32 -3.13
C ARG A 54 -22.24 15.05 -2.42
N ASP A 55 -22.29 14.51 -1.21
CA ASP A 55 -21.09 14.17 -0.44
C ASP A 55 -20.31 13.02 -1.11
N ASN A 56 -21.01 12.01 -1.64
CA ASN A 56 -20.41 10.92 -2.40
C ASN A 56 -19.77 11.42 -3.70
N GLU A 57 -20.43 12.31 -4.44
CA GLU A 57 -19.86 12.90 -5.66
C GLU A 57 -18.57 13.67 -5.35
N LYS A 58 -18.57 14.46 -4.25
CA LYS A 58 -17.38 15.19 -3.79
C LYS A 58 -16.26 14.23 -3.40
N GLN A 59 -16.57 13.15 -2.67
CA GLN A 59 -15.60 12.13 -2.29
C GLN A 59 -15.05 11.37 -3.49
N SER A 60 -15.89 11.00 -4.46
CA SER A 60 -15.48 10.33 -5.69
C SER A 60 -14.47 11.18 -6.47
N LYS A 61 -14.74 12.48 -6.62
CA LYS A 61 -13.79 13.43 -7.24
C LYS A 61 -12.48 13.55 -6.47
N ALA A 62 -12.52 13.54 -5.15
CA ALA A 62 -11.31 13.57 -4.33
C ALA A 62 -10.50 12.27 -4.45
N ASN A 63 -11.18 11.13 -4.40
CA ASN A 63 -10.57 9.80 -4.53
C ASN A 63 -9.94 9.61 -5.91
N TYR A 64 -10.57 10.11 -6.98
CA TYR A 64 -9.99 10.07 -8.32
C TYR A 64 -8.66 10.84 -8.40
N LYS A 65 -8.59 12.04 -7.80
CA LYS A 65 -7.34 12.82 -7.75
C LYS A 65 -6.26 12.11 -6.94
N LEU A 66 -6.63 11.51 -5.81
CA LEU A 66 -5.69 10.72 -5.00
C LEU A 66 -5.19 9.50 -5.76
N TYR A 67 -6.07 8.84 -6.53
CA TYR A 67 -5.70 7.74 -7.40
C TYR A 67 -4.69 8.20 -8.45
N GLU A 68 -4.96 9.29 -9.18
CA GLU A 68 -4.01 9.83 -10.17
C GLU A 68 -2.65 10.19 -9.55
N GLN A 69 -2.63 10.77 -8.35
CA GLN A 69 -1.40 11.06 -7.62
C GLN A 69 -0.65 9.77 -7.27
N SER A 70 -1.35 8.78 -6.71
CA SER A 70 -0.75 7.50 -6.35
C SER A 70 -0.17 6.75 -7.55
N GLN A 71 -0.81 6.85 -8.73
CA GLN A 71 -0.29 6.25 -9.95
C GLN A 71 1.01 6.91 -10.42
N LYS A 72 1.10 8.23 -10.28
CA LYS A 72 2.35 8.97 -10.60
C LYS A 72 3.47 8.60 -9.63
N GLU A 73 3.18 8.54 -8.34
CA GLU A 73 4.16 8.13 -7.33
C GLU A 73 4.63 6.69 -7.54
N LEU A 74 3.72 5.78 -7.90
CA LEU A 74 4.03 4.39 -8.22
C LEU A 74 4.94 4.31 -9.45
N ALA A 75 4.61 5.04 -10.52
CA ALA A 75 5.45 5.08 -11.73
C ALA A 75 6.86 5.60 -11.42
N GLU A 76 6.98 6.66 -10.62
CA GLU A 76 8.27 7.20 -10.20
C GLU A 76 9.06 6.20 -9.32
N ALA A 77 8.39 5.53 -8.39
CA ALA A 77 9.01 4.51 -7.55
C ALA A 77 9.53 3.33 -8.38
N ASN A 78 8.74 2.81 -9.32
CA ASN A 78 9.15 1.73 -10.22
C ASN A 78 10.35 2.13 -11.08
N ARG A 79 10.35 3.36 -11.60
CA ARG A 79 11.51 3.92 -12.31
C ARG A 79 12.75 3.90 -11.41
N ARG A 80 12.68 4.46 -10.20
CA ARG A 80 13.82 4.51 -9.27
C ARG A 80 14.33 3.11 -8.91
N VAL A 81 13.43 2.15 -8.68
CA VAL A 81 13.80 0.75 -8.42
C VAL A 81 14.58 0.17 -9.59
N SER A 82 14.08 0.32 -10.82
CA SER A 82 14.77 -0.19 -12.02
C SER A 82 16.16 0.42 -12.19
N VAL A 83 16.30 1.73 -11.96
CA VAL A 83 17.59 2.42 -11.97
C VAL A 83 18.54 1.80 -10.95
N LEU A 84 18.12 1.70 -9.68
CA LEU A 84 18.97 1.16 -8.62
C LEU A 84 19.37 -0.31 -8.86
N GLU A 85 18.47 -1.14 -9.38
CA GLU A 85 18.79 -2.52 -9.75
C GLU A 85 19.81 -2.59 -10.89
N LEU A 86 19.71 -1.67 -11.85
CA LEU A 86 20.62 -1.57 -12.98
C LEU A 86 22.01 -1.08 -12.54
N GLN A 87 22.08 -0.06 -11.67
CA GLN A 87 23.32 0.42 -11.07
C GLN A 87 24.00 -0.66 -10.22
N ARG A 88 23.21 -1.48 -9.52
CA ARG A 88 23.73 -2.63 -8.76
C ARG A 88 24.34 -3.70 -9.68
N ARG A 89 23.74 -3.95 -10.85
CA ARG A 89 24.26 -4.91 -11.85
C ARG A 89 25.44 -4.34 -12.64
N HIS A 90 25.44 -3.04 -12.89
CA HIS A 90 26.40 -2.33 -13.71
C HIS A 90 26.91 -1.08 -12.98
N PRO A 91 27.94 -1.22 -12.11
CA PRO A 91 28.47 -0.11 -11.31
C PRO A 91 28.98 1.09 -12.13
N GLN A 92 29.23 0.93 -13.44
CA GLN A 92 29.61 2.01 -14.34
C GLN A 92 28.47 2.99 -14.64
N LEU A 93 27.22 2.60 -14.37
CA LEU A 93 26.04 3.44 -14.54
C LEU A 93 25.87 4.31 -13.29
N THR A 94 26.64 5.39 -13.18
CA THR A 94 26.42 6.38 -12.12
C THR A 94 25.14 7.18 -12.37
N ASP A 95 24.68 7.95 -11.37
CA ASP A 95 23.50 8.81 -11.51
C ASP A 95 23.67 9.83 -12.67
N ASP A 96 24.88 10.34 -12.86
CA ASP A 96 25.23 11.23 -13.98
C ASP A 96 25.02 10.54 -15.34
N VAL A 97 25.39 9.25 -15.45
CA VAL A 97 25.16 8.48 -16.67
C VAL A 97 23.66 8.21 -16.85
N MET A 98 22.96 7.83 -15.78
CA MET A 98 21.51 7.60 -15.83
C MET A 98 20.72 8.87 -16.16
N SER A 99 21.28 10.07 -15.92
CA SER A 99 20.69 11.34 -16.34
C SER A 99 20.62 11.52 -17.87
N LEU A 100 21.44 10.77 -18.63
CA LEU A 100 21.41 10.73 -20.10
C LEU A 100 20.24 9.89 -20.63
N CYS A 101 19.60 9.08 -19.77
CA CYS A 101 18.45 8.25 -20.15
C CYS A 101 17.16 9.09 -20.11
N SER A 102 16.58 9.36 -21.29
CA SER A 102 15.30 10.10 -21.43
C SER A 102 14.06 9.26 -21.16
N GLU A 103 14.22 7.96 -20.96
CA GLU A 103 13.10 7.03 -20.87
C GLU A 103 12.53 6.96 -19.45
N THR A 104 11.21 6.85 -19.35
CA THR A 104 10.49 6.79 -18.07
C THR A 104 10.01 5.39 -17.72
N ASP A 105 9.92 4.49 -18.70
CA ASP A 105 9.44 3.13 -18.51
C ASP A 105 10.57 2.24 -17.94
N PRO A 106 10.33 1.49 -16.86
CA PRO A 106 11.37 0.73 -16.15
C PRO A 106 12.07 -0.31 -17.03
N ASP A 107 11.32 -0.97 -17.93
CA ASP A 107 11.86 -2.00 -18.82
C ASP A 107 12.84 -1.38 -19.83
N LYS A 108 12.48 -0.24 -20.41
CA LYS A 108 13.32 0.43 -21.39
C LYS A 108 14.53 1.12 -20.77
N ILE A 109 14.42 1.58 -19.51
CA ILE A 109 15.57 2.05 -18.72
C ILE A 109 16.58 0.92 -18.55
N THR A 110 16.09 -0.28 -18.24
CA THR A 110 16.91 -1.48 -18.12
C THR A 110 17.62 -1.81 -19.43
N GLU A 111 16.89 -1.87 -20.54
CA GLU A 111 17.49 -2.10 -21.87
C GLU A 111 18.53 -1.05 -22.24
N TRP A 112 18.24 0.22 -21.95
CA TRP A 112 19.15 1.32 -22.23
C TRP A 112 20.46 1.17 -21.46
N GLY A 113 20.39 0.92 -20.15
CA GLY A 113 21.61 0.78 -19.35
C GLY A 113 22.36 -0.51 -19.65
N GLU A 114 21.68 -1.59 -20.02
CA GLU A 114 22.35 -2.81 -20.52
C GLU A 114 23.12 -2.53 -21.82
N LYS A 115 22.53 -1.81 -22.77
CA LYS A 115 23.23 -1.37 -24.01
C LYS A 115 24.42 -0.47 -23.69
N TYR A 116 24.26 0.47 -22.75
CA TYR A 116 25.35 1.35 -22.33
C TYR A 116 26.49 0.57 -21.67
N ALA A 117 26.16 -0.37 -20.78
CA ALA A 117 27.13 -1.20 -20.08
C ALA A 117 27.90 -2.13 -21.04
N GLN A 118 27.25 -2.61 -22.12
CA GLN A 118 27.91 -3.37 -23.19
C GLN A 118 28.92 -2.51 -23.97
N LEU A 119 28.62 -1.23 -24.19
CA LEU A 119 29.53 -0.30 -24.87
C LEU A 119 30.68 0.17 -23.97
N ASN A 120 30.45 0.22 -22.65
CA ASN A 120 31.42 0.65 -21.64
C ASN A 120 31.65 -0.46 -20.59
N PRO A 121 32.33 -1.55 -20.96
CA PRO A 121 32.68 -2.60 -20.01
C PRO A 121 33.74 -2.08 -19.04
N ILE A 122 33.55 -2.36 -17.74
CA ILE A 122 34.60 -2.14 -16.75
C ILE A 122 35.63 -3.25 -16.94
N ASN A 123 36.88 -2.91 -17.27
CA ASN A 123 37.98 -3.84 -17.14
C ASN A 123 38.22 -4.09 -15.64
N ALA A 124 37.63 -5.15 -15.09
CA ALA A 124 37.68 -5.53 -13.67
C ALA A 124 39.09 -5.96 -13.17
N ALA A 125 40.17 -5.49 -13.79
CA ALA A 125 41.55 -5.82 -13.43
C ALA A 125 42.22 -4.77 -12.52
N ALA A 126 41.55 -3.67 -12.17
CA ALA A 126 42.13 -2.64 -11.31
C ALA A 126 41.08 -2.09 -10.32
N THR A 127 40.96 -2.75 -9.17
CA THR A 127 41.04 -2.16 -7.80
C THR A 127 40.66 -3.21 -6.76
N PRO A 128 41.56 -3.63 -5.86
CA PRO A 128 41.16 -4.19 -4.58
C PRO A 128 40.86 -3.02 -3.63
N ASP A 129 39.64 -2.47 -3.67
CA ASP A 129 39.18 -1.54 -2.63
C ASP A 129 38.77 -2.36 -1.41
N THR A 130 39.76 -2.71 -0.59
CA THR A 130 39.51 -3.00 0.83
C THR A 130 39.35 -1.64 1.51
N PRO A 131 38.17 -1.26 2.01
CA PRO A 131 38.05 -0.03 2.79
C PRO A 131 38.93 -0.16 4.04
N PRO A 132 39.67 0.89 4.45
CA PRO A 132 40.37 0.88 5.73
C PRO A 132 39.34 0.68 6.84
N ALA A 133 39.63 -0.22 7.78
CA ALA A 133 38.83 -0.40 8.98
C ALA A 133 38.78 0.94 9.73
N ASP A 134 37.63 1.60 9.68
CA ASP A 134 37.35 2.80 10.42
C ASP A 134 36.99 2.39 11.85
N ASP A 135 37.96 2.48 12.79
CA ASP A 135 37.78 2.32 14.24
C ASP A 135 37.01 3.52 14.84
N GLY A 136 35.88 3.88 14.23
CA GLY A 136 34.88 4.78 14.79
C GLY A 136 33.86 4.00 15.62
N PRO A 137 33.24 4.59 16.67
CA PRO A 137 32.17 3.92 17.39
C PRO A 137 31.03 3.63 16.41
N SER A 138 30.90 2.36 16.05
CA SER A 138 29.88 1.87 15.12
C SER A 138 28.51 2.40 15.55
N ALA A 139 27.81 3.05 14.61
CA ALA A 139 26.42 3.41 14.82
C ALA A 139 25.65 2.13 15.23
N PRO A 140 24.83 2.16 16.29
CA PRO A 140 24.19 0.96 16.82
C PRO A 140 23.43 0.29 15.69
N THR A 141 23.85 -0.93 15.37
CA THR A 141 23.24 -1.74 14.33
C THR A 141 21.79 -2.05 14.73
N PHE A 142 20.95 -2.46 13.78
CA PHE A 142 19.55 -2.80 14.07
C PHE A 142 19.38 -3.87 15.17
N GLY A 143 20.42 -4.67 15.43
CA GLY A 143 20.50 -5.61 16.55
C GLY A 143 20.70 -4.95 17.93
N ASP A 144 21.49 -3.88 18.03
CA ASP A 144 21.78 -3.15 19.29
C ASP A 144 20.57 -2.44 19.90
N ARG A 145 19.54 -2.25 19.08
CA ARG A 145 18.25 -1.73 19.53
C ARG A 145 17.39 -2.79 20.16
N ARG A 146 17.83 -4.02 20.38
CA ARG A 146 17.04 -5.06 21.05
C ARG A 146 17.45 -5.19 22.52
N ASP A 147 16.49 -5.29 23.43
CA ASP A 147 16.75 -5.66 24.83
C ASP A 147 17.07 -7.16 24.92
N ASP A 148 17.59 -7.64 26.06
CA ASP A 148 18.07 -9.02 26.31
C ASP A 148 17.03 -10.13 26.06
N GLY A 149 15.78 -9.76 25.76
CA GLY A 149 14.71 -10.64 25.29
C GLY A 149 14.44 -10.59 23.77
N GLY A 150 15.35 -10.03 22.97
CA GLY A 150 15.24 -9.97 21.51
C GLY A 150 14.20 -8.98 20.96
N LYS A 151 13.62 -8.11 21.79
CA LYS A 151 12.59 -7.13 21.37
C LYS A 151 13.20 -5.74 21.20
N TYR A 152 12.74 -4.97 20.21
CA TYR A 152 13.21 -3.60 20.01
C TYR A 152 12.93 -2.71 21.24
N ARG A 153 13.95 -2.01 21.73
CA ARG A 153 13.90 -0.98 22.76
C ARG A 153 12.81 0.02 22.42
N GLY A 154 11.80 0.09 23.27
CA GLY A 154 10.65 0.96 23.11
C GLY A 154 9.42 0.33 22.45
N ALA A 155 9.49 -0.93 22.01
CA ALA A 155 8.31 -1.71 21.64
C ALA A 155 7.52 -2.07 22.91
N THR A 156 6.26 -1.64 22.97
CA THR A 156 5.38 -1.96 24.09
C THR A 156 4.99 -3.43 24.03
N ARG A 157 5.08 -4.14 25.16
CA ARG A 157 4.83 -5.59 25.20
C ARG A 157 3.37 -5.94 24.93
N THR A 158 2.47 -5.01 25.22
CA THR A 158 1.02 -5.11 24.99
C THR A 158 0.45 -3.77 24.53
N GLU A 159 -0.77 -3.79 23.99
CA GLU A 159 -1.48 -2.59 23.55
C GLU A 159 -1.77 -1.62 24.72
N GLU A 160 -2.03 -2.15 25.91
CA GLU A 160 -2.23 -1.37 27.13
C GLU A 160 -0.98 -0.58 27.54
N ASP A 161 0.20 -1.19 27.43
CA ASP A 161 1.48 -0.52 27.67
C ASP A 161 1.71 0.62 26.68
N GLY A 162 1.34 0.42 25.41
CA GLY A 162 1.39 1.46 24.37
C GLY A 162 0.50 2.65 24.70
N ARG A 163 -0.74 2.37 25.12
CA ARG A 163 -1.71 3.40 25.52
C ARG A 163 -1.24 4.17 26.76
N LYS A 164 -0.65 3.48 27.75
CA LYS A 164 -0.11 4.13 28.96
C LYS A 164 1.04 5.08 28.62
N ARG A 165 2.00 4.64 27.79
CA ARG A 165 3.13 5.46 27.35
C ARG A 165 2.69 6.66 26.50
N ALA A 166 1.69 6.48 25.63
CA ALA A 166 1.12 7.58 24.86
C ALA A 166 0.49 8.66 25.76
N ARG A 167 -0.26 8.26 26.80
CA ARG A 167 -0.83 9.19 27.78
C ARG A 167 0.25 9.97 28.52
N GLU A 168 1.33 9.30 28.90
CA GLU A 168 2.47 9.92 29.59
C GLU A 168 3.21 10.94 28.70
N ILE A 169 3.40 10.61 27.42
CA ILE A 169 4.01 11.54 26.44
C ILE A 169 3.14 12.78 26.25
N ILE A 170 1.82 12.60 26.15
CA ILE A 170 0.87 13.72 26.01
C ILE A 170 0.86 14.58 27.28
N ALA A 171 0.89 13.97 28.47
CA ALA A 171 0.96 14.70 29.74
C ALA A 171 2.26 15.52 29.86
N ARG A 172 3.41 14.94 29.49
CA ARG A 172 4.70 15.63 29.50
C ARG A 172 4.77 16.80 28.51
N LYS A 173 4.09 16.70 27.37
CA LYS A 173 3.99 17.79 26.39
C LYS A 173 3.04 18.91 26.81
N ARG A 174 2.06 18.62 27.68
CA ARG A 174 1.09 19.60 28.19
C ARG A 174 1.54 20.31 29.48
N GLY A 175 2.53 19.76 30.18
CA GLY A 175 3.11 20.35 31.38
C GLY A 175 4.37 21.20 31.14
N LYS A 176 4.59 21.67 29.91
CA LYS A 176 5.75 22.48 29.51
C LYS A 176 5.30 23.75 28.81
#